data_AF-A0A6J1ENM3-F1
#
_entry.id   AF-A0A6J1ENM3-F1
#
_cell.length_a   1.000
_cell.length_b   1.000
_cell.length_c   1.000
_cell.angle_alpha   90.00
_cell.angle_beta   90.00
_cell.angle_gamma   90.00
#
_symmetry.space_group_name_H-M   'P 1'
#
loop_
_entity.id
_entity.type
_entity.pdbx_description
1 polymer ?
#
loop_
_entity_poly.entity_id
_entity_poly.type
_entity_poly.pdbx_seq_one_letter_code
_entity_poly.pdbx_strand_id
1 'polypeptide(L)'
;MDSMMEDRSEIAFFDVETTVPRRQGQGFTILEFGAILVCPRKLVELESYSTLVRPSHLSLISSLSVRCNGITRDAVLSSPTFAQIAHKVYHILHGRIWAGHNILRFDCARIREAFAQIGMPPPQPKGTIDSLALLTQKFGRRAGDMKMATLATYFGIGQQTHRSLDDVRMNLEVLKYCATVLFLESSLPENSLVPPNAVTRHRAGISSRHGVSSNKSTHSSSSRISLTDEQGEAHPILSLVTCSSEDGTSNLAESDATESGSFNMNSFSDQITGESLGTDISMEQEHVSVSPEFLEPDQVSIPSITASFIPFFRGSQRIQLLHNDACLLLLCNNLKVRFGISTKFTDYAGRPRLSFVVDVPPSLCRVLEASDGVAQRLFADSGSGSEWRPVVVRKDGYFNYPTMRLHIPSAVSGDTAIYATEMLKKEPSGAAQRLIFNRFDAAELEGLINPGAILDAFISLDTYDYQQSAGIRLVAKKLIIHA
;
A
#
# COMPACT_ATOMS: atom_id res chain seq x y z
N MET A 1 -2.03 48.44 -11.94
CA MET A 1 -2.78 47.56 -11.03
C MET A 1 -1.98 46.26 -10.92
N ASP A 2 -0.91 46.30 -10.13
CA ASP A 2 -0.19 45.11 -9.71
C ASP A 2 -1.03 44.44 -8.62
N SER A 3 -1.79 43.41 -8.98
CA SER A 3 -2.40 42.55 -7.99
C SER A 3 -1.28 41.77 -7.32
N MET A 4 -1.19 41.85 -6.00
CA MET A 4 -0.39 40.99 -5.14
C MET A 4 -0.21 39.61 -5.76
N MET A 5 1.00 39.29 -6.22
CA MET A 5 1.37 37.91 -6.50
C MET A 5 1.21 37.19 -5.16
N GLU A 6 0.08 36.52 -4.96
CA GLU A 6 -0.06 35.50 -3.93
C GLU A 6 1.18 34.64 -4.03
N ASP A 7 1.96 34.58 -2.95
CA ASP A 7 3.14 33.74 -2.94
C ASP A 7 2.68 32.28 -3.07
N ARG A 8 2.70 31.79 -4.30
CA ARG A 8 2.36 30.41 -4.68
C ARG A 8 3.46 29.50 -4.17
N SER A 9 3.40 29.26 -2.87
CA SER A 9 4.34 28.46 -2.10
C SER A 9 3.95 26.97 -2.12
N GLU A 10 2.78 26.62 -2.66
CA GLU A 10 2.38 25.21 -2.76
C GLU A 10 3.25 24.43 -3.75
N ILE A 11 3.42 23.14 -3.46
CA ILE A 11 4.03 22.19 -4.38
C ILE A 11 2.93 21.57 -5.22
N ALA A 12 2.99 21.70 -6.54
CA ALA A 12 2.08 21.07 -7.46
C ALA A 12 2.63 19.68 -7.82
N PHE A 13 2.02 18.65 -7.23
CA PHE A 13 2.24 17.30 -7.71
C PHE A 13 1.30 17.02 -8.88
N PHE A 14 1.80 16.50 -10.00
CA PHE A 14 0.96 16.16 -11.13
C PHE A 14 1.47 14.95 -11.92
N ASP A 15 0.56 14.34 -12.64
CA ASP A 15 0.76 13.19 -13.52
C ASP A 15 -0.17 13.31 -14.74
N VAL A 16 0.24 12.75 -15.87
CA VAL A 16 -0.59 12.66 -17.08
C VAL A 16 -0.67 11.24 -17.64
N GLU A 17 -1.89 10.76 -17.86
CA GLU A 17 -2.11 9.61 -18.71
C GLU A 17 -2.10 10.02 -20.18
N THR A 18 -1.50 9.18 -21.03
CA THR A 18 -1.34 9.50 -22.45
C THR A 18 -1.71 8.33 -23.37
N THR A 19 -1.87 8.64 -24.65
CA THR A 19 -1.88 7.61 -25.71
C THR A 19 -0.49 6.98 -25.83
N VAL A 20 -0.44 5.67 -26.05
CA VAL A 20 0.81 4.97 -26.36
C VAL A 20 1.06 4.99 -27.88
N PRO A 21 2.17 5.59 -28.35
CA PRO A 21 2.52 5.62 -29.78
C PRO A 21 2.60 4.24 -30.41
N ARG A 22 2.12 4.07 -31.65
CA ARG A 22 2.20 2.81 -32.40
C ARG A 22 3.46 2.69 -33.25
N ARG A 23 4.10 3.81 -33.57
CA ARG A 23 5.29 3.90 -34.42
C ARG A 23 6.32 4.79 -33.74
N GLN A 24 7.60 4.49 -33.95
CA GLN A 24 8.67 5.40 -33.54
C GLN A 24 8.47 6.77 -34.23
N GLY A 25 8.59 7.85 -33.45
CA GLY A 25 8.35 9.22 -33.90
C GLY A 25 6.90 9.69 -33.83
N GLN A 26 5.94 8.81 -33.54
CA GLN A 26 4.58 9.26 -33.21
C GLN A 26 4.57 9.86 -31.80
N GLY A 27 4.09 11.10 -31.68
CA GLY A 27 4.02 11.82 -30.41
C GLY A 27 2.96 11.27 -29.45
N PHE A 28 2.99 11.74 -28.21
CA PHE A 28 2.01 11.41 -27.18
C PHE A 28 0.86 12.43 -27.21
N THR A 29 -0.33 12.00 -26.78
CA THR A 29 -1.48 12.88 -26.56
C THR A 29 -2.00 12.64 -25.15
N ILE A 30 -2.22 13.71 -24.39
CA ILE A 30 -2.76 13.66 -23.02
C ILE A 30 -4.21 13.18 -23.08
N LEU A 31 -4.54 12.19 -22.24
CA LEU A 31 -5.86 11.58 -22.07
C LEU A 31 -6.42 11.80 -20.66
N GLU A 32 -5.57 12.07 -19.67
CA GLU A 32 -5.96 12.51 -18.33
C GLU A 32 -4.91 13.49 -17.82
N PHE A 33 -5.36 14.48 -17.04
CA PHE A 33 -4.49 15.32 -16.24
C PHE A 33 -4.95 15.23 -14.79
N GLY A 34 -4.05 14.84 -13.89
CA GLY A 34 -4.30 14.81 -12.45
C GLY A 34 -3.25 15.64 -11.71
N ALA A 35 -3.69 16.43 -10.74
CA ALA A 35 -2.80 17.23 -9.91
C ALA A 35 -3.36 17.43 -8.50
N ILE A 36 -2.46 17.59 -7.53
CA ILE A 36 -2.76 18.06 -6.18
C ILE A 36 -1.82 19.21 -5.82
N LEU A 37 -2.34 20.19 -5.08
CA LEU A 37 -1.55 21.24 -4.46
C LEU A 37 -1.25 20.83 -3.02
N VAL A 38 0.02 20.87 -2.64
CA VAL A 38 0.51 20.36 -1.35
C VAL A 38 1.11 21.51 -0.54
N CYS A 39 0.74 21.58 0.74
CA CYS A 39 1.38 22.50 1.68
C CYS A 39 2.84 22.07 1.91
N PRO A 40 3.86 22.89 1.59
CA PRO A 40 5.26 22.49 1.75
C PRO A 40 5.66 22.26 3.22
N ARG A 41 4.96 22.88 4.18
CA ARG A 41 5.26 22.79 5.61
C ARG A 41 4.61 21.58 6.30
N LYS A 42 3.45 21.16 5.81
CA LYS A 42 2.63 20.09 6.44
C LYS A 42 2.51 18.83 5.58
N LEU A 43 2.90 18.91 4.30
CA LEU A 43 2.77 17.83 3.31
C LEU A 43 1.33 17.27 3.20
N VAL A 44 0.33 18.11 3.45
CA VAL A 44 -1.09 17.80 3.28
C VAL A 44 -1.60 18.31 1.94
N GLU A 45 -2.49 17.55 1.31
CA GLU A 45 -3.24 17.97 0.13
C GLU A 45 -4.16 19.15 0.50
N LEU A 46 -4.09 20.23 -0.28
CA LEU A 46 -4.88 21.46 -0.11
C LEU A 46 -6.00 21.54 -1.16
N GLU A 47 -5.68 21.24 -2.40
CA GLU A 47 -6.61 21.20 -3.53
C GLU A 47 -6.25 20.00 -4.42
N SER A 48 -7.24 19.40 -5.06
CA SER A 48 -7.03 18.44 -6.14
C SER A 48 -7.82 18.84 -7.39
N TYR A 49 -7.26 18.48 -8.54
CA TYR A 49 -7.91 18.63 -9.83
C TYR A 49 -7.60 17.40 -10.68
N SER A 50 -8.64 16.80 -11.27
CA SER A 50 -8.49 15.72 -12.22
C SER A 50 -9.52 15.83 -13.32
N THR A 51 -9.13 15.54 -14.56
CA THR A 51 -10.04 15.52 -15.70
C THR A 51 -9.51 14.62 -16.80
N LEU A 52 -10.42 13.88 -17.43
CA LEU A 52 -10.15 13.25 -18.72
C LEU A 52 -10.02 14.31 -19.81
N VAL A 53 -9.19 14.03 -20.80
CA VAL A 53 -8.88 14.94 -21.91
C VAL A 53 -9.20 14.26 -23.22
N ARG A 54 -10.07 14.90 -24.01
CA ARG A 54 -10.43 14.43 -25.33
C ARG A 54 -9.33 14.78 -26.35
N PRO A 55 -8.71 13.79 -27.02
CA PRO A 55 -7.71 14.04 -28.05
C PRO A 55 -8.38 14.61 -29.32
N SER A 56 -7.59 15.23 -30.20
CA SER A 56 -8.08 15.73 -31.49
C SER A 56 -8.65 14.63 -32.38
N HIS A 57 -8.07 13.43 -32.32
CA HIS A 57 -8.54 12.24 -33.02
C HIS A 57 -8.63 11.04 -32.07
N LEU A 58 -9.83 10.47 -31.93
CA LEU A 58 -10.08 9.29 -31.08
C LEU A 58 -9.38 8.02 -31.58
N SER A 59 -8.97 7.99 -32.86
CA SER A 59 -8.19 6.90 -33.45
C SER A 59 -6.81 6.74 -32.80
N LEU A 60 -6.30 7.78 -32.13
CA LEU A 60 -5.04 7.76 -31.38
C LEU A 60 -5.13 6.84 -30.15
N ILE A 61 -6.32 6.63 -29.59
CA ILE A 61 -6.54 5.70 -28.49
C ILE A 61 -6.46 4.27 -29.03
N SER A 62 -5.33 3.63 -28.77
CA SER A 62 -5.03 2.24 -29.14
C SER A 62 -5.44 1.27 -28.04
N SER A 63 -5.59 -0.01 -28.38
CA SER A 63 -5.78 -1.07 -27.39
C SER A 63 -4.63 -1.16 -26.39
N LEU A 64 -3.42 -0.76 -26.79
CA LEU A 64 -2.26 -0.66 -25.91
C LEU A 64 -2.44 0.47 -24.88
N SER A 65 -2.94 1.63 -25.29
CA SER A 65 -3.25 2.74 -24.37
C SER A 65 -4.27 2.31 -23.33
N VAL A 66 -5.38 1.71 -23.78
CA VAL A 66 -6.45 1.19 -22.90
C VAL A 66 -5.92 0.14 -21.94
N ARG A 67 -5.00 -0.73 -22.38
CA ARG A 67 -4.39 -1.74 -21.49
C ARG A 67 -3.51 -1.11 -20.41
N CYS A 68 -2.86 0.01 -20.72
CA CYS A 68 -1.99 0.70 -19.77
C CYS A 68 -2.77 1.49 -18.72
N ASN A 69 -3.83 2.21 -19.10
CA ASN A 69 -4.51 3.16 -18.21
C ASN A 69 -6.05 3.06 -18.15
N GLY A 70 -6.63 2.11 -18.87
CA GLY A 70 -8.07 1.88 -18.88
C GLY A 70 -8.91 2.97 -19.59
N ILE A 71 -8.30 4.00 -20.17
CA ILE A 71 -9.04 5.11 -20.79
C ILE A 71 -9.56 4.70 -22.16
N THR A 72 -10.87 4.46 -22.26
CA THR A 72 -11.54 4.09 -23.51
C THR A 72 -11.89 5.31 -24.37
N ARG A 73 -12.17 5.08 -25.66
CA ARG A 73 -12.67 6.14 -26.55
C ARG A 73 -13.95 6.75 -26.01
N ASP A 74 -14.87 5.91 -25.54
CA ASP A 74 -16.17 6.35 -25.05
C ASP A 74 -16.04 7.19 -23.78
N ALA A 75 -15.08 6.87 -22.90
CA ALA A 75 -14.82 7.63 -21.69
C ALA A 75 -14.41 9.09 -21.97
N VAL A 76 -13.67 9.33 -23.06
CA VAL A 76 -13.20 10.69 -23.41
C VAL A 76 -14.12 11.43 -24.38
N LEU A 77 -15.18 10.80 -24.91
CA LEU A 77 -16.04 11.39 -25.94
C LEU A 77 -16.68 12.72 -25.49
N SER A 78 -17.19 12.75 -24.25
CA SER A 78 -17.82 13.92 -23.64
C SER A 78 -16.84 14.78 -22.82
N SER A 79 -15.57 14.40 -22.77
CA SER A 79 -14.55 15.09 -21.99
C SER A 79 -14.06 16.37 -22.70
N PRO A 80 -13.57 17.37 -21.94
CA PRO A 80 -13.03 18.58 -22.52
C PRO A 80 -11.75 18.32 -23.33
N THR A 81 -11.45 19.16 -24.32
CA THR A 81 -10.17 19.14 -25.02
C THR A 81 -9.09 19.81 -24.16
N PHE A 82 -7.81 19.57 -24.49
CA PHE A 82 -6.71 20.22 -23.78
C PHE A 82 -6.82 21.76 -23.82
N ALA A 83 -7.21 22.33 -24.97
CA ALA A 83 -7.42 23.77 -25.12
C ALA A 83 -8.48 24.33 -24.14
N GLN A 84 -9.52 23.55 -23.82
CA GLN A 84 -10.57 23.96 -22.88
C GLN A 84 -10.10 23.95 -21.42
N ILE A 85 -9.15 23.09 -21.06
CA ILE A 85 -8.61 23.00 -19.70
C ILE A 85 -7.29 23.76 -19.50
N ALA A 86 -6.65 24.22 -20.58
CA ALA A 86 -5.31 24.78 -20.57
C ALA A 86 -5.15 25.94 -19.58
N HIS A 87 -6.15 26.81 -19.44
CA HIS A 87 -6.10 27.92 -18.48
C HIS A 87 -6.08 27.42 -17.02
N LYS A 88 -6.87 26.40 -16.67
CA LYS A 88 -6.87 25.81 -15.32
C LYS A 88 -5.58 25.07 -15.05
N VAL A 89 -5.08 24.29 -16.02
CA VAL A 89 -3.76 23.61 -15.91
C VAL A 89 -2.64 24.63 -15.73
N TYR A 90 -2.64 25.72 -16.51
CA TYR A 90 -1.67 26.81 -16.36
C TYR A 90 -1.75 27.44 -14.97
N HIS A 91 -2.95 27.72 -14.48
CA HIS A 91 -3.15 28.30 -13.16
C HIS A 91 -2.63 27.38 -12.03
N ILE A 92 -2.84 26.06 -12.14
CA ILE A 92 -2.35 25.07 -11.17
C ILE A 92 -0.82 25.01 -11.18
N LEU A 93 -0.21 24.99 -12.37
CA LEU A 93 1.23 24.69 -12.50
C LEU A 93 2.13 25.93 -12.48
N HIS A 94 1.72 27.04 -13.08
CA HIS A 94 2.61 28.19 -13.30
C HIS A 94 3.03 28.85 -11.98
N GLY A 95 4.33 29.06 -11.83
CA GLY A 95 4.91 29.74 -10.66
C GLY A 95 4.92 28.89 -9.38
N ARG A 96 4.75 27.56 -9.47
CA ARG A 96 4.86 26.62 -8.34
C ARG A 96 6.06 25.69 -8.50
N ILE A 97 6.45 25.02 -7.42
CA ILE A 97 7.37 23.88 -7.51
C ILE A 97 6.58 22.70 -8.09
N TRP A 98 7.15 22.02 -9.07
CA TRP A 98 6.56 20.84 -9.67
C TRP A 98 7.12 19.59 -9.02
N ALA A 99 6.29 18.59 -8.77
CA ALA A 99 6.73 17.31 -8.24
C ALA A 99 5.99 16.16 -8.91
N GLY A 100 6.70 15.05 -9.12
CA GLY A 100 6.15 13.91 -9.86
C GLY A 100 7.21 12.82 -9.99
N HIS A 101 6.83 11.65 -10.51
CA HIS A 101 7.72 10.50 -10.60
C HIS A 101 8.15 10.30 -12.03
N ASN A 102 9.44 10.41 -12.32
CA ASN A 102 9.95 10.49 -13.70
C ASN A 102 9.42 11.72 -14.45
N ILE A 103 9.01 12.75 -13.71
CA ILE A 103 8.28 13.91 -14.21
C ILE A 103 9.11 14.73 -15.21
N LEU A 104 10.43 14.77 -15.04
CA LEU A 104 11.32 15.54 -15.91
C LEU A 104 11.37 14.97 -17.32
N ARG A 105 11.38 13.64 -17.42
CA ARG A 105 11.49 12.93 -18.71
C ARG A 105 10.15 12.75 -19.39
N PHE A 106 9.06 12.73 -18.62
CA PHE A 106 7.75 12.40 -19.14
C PHE A 106 6.77 13.57 -19.04
N ASP A 107 6.13 13.78 -17.89
CA ASP A 107 4.97 14.66 -17.75
C ASP A 107 5.28 16.12 -18.09
N CYS A 108 6.45 16.63 -17.69
CA CYS A 108 6.88 17.99 -18.02
C CYS A 108 6.97 18.20 -19.53
N ALA A 109 7.49 17.20 -20.27
CA ALA A 109 7.58 17.26 -21.72
C ALA A 109 6.18 17.22 -22.35
N ARG A 110 5.30 16.34 -21.86
CA ARG A 110 3.91 16.22 -22.34
C ARG A 110 3.11 17.51 -22.16
N ILE A 111 3.23 18.16 -21.00
CA ILE A 111 2.57 19.46 -20.75
C ILE A 111 3.10 20.52 -21.71
N ARG A 112 4.43 20.63 -21.89
CA ARG A 112 5.02 21.61 -22.82
C ARG A 112 4.56 21.37 -24.27
N GLU A 113 4.56 20.12 -24.72
CA GLU A 113 4.06 19.71 -26.03
C GLU A 113 2.58 20.08 -26.23
N ALA A 114 1.73 19.82 -25.23
CA ALA A 114 0.30 20.10 -25.31
C ALA A 114 -0.01 21.61 -25.36
N PHE A 115 0.71 22.44 -24.60
CA PHE A 115 0.60 23.90 -24.69
C PHE A 115 1.10 24.44 -26.04
N ALA A 116 2.21 23.90 -26.57
CA ALA A 116 2.72 24.27 -27.88
C ALA A 116 1.73 23.94 -29.00
N GLN A 117 1.04 22.80 -28.93
CA GLN A 117 0.03 22.39 -29.93
C GLN A 117 -1.16 23.34 -30.01
N ILE A 118 -1.53 24.01 -28.91
CA ILE A 118 -2.63 24.99 -28.88
C ILE A 118 -2.14 26.44 -29.06
N GLY A 119 -0.85 26.65 -29.35
CA GLY A 119 -0.27 27.98 -29.55
C GLY A 119 -0.17 28.82 -28.28
N MET A 120 -0.14 28.21 -27.10
CA MET A 120 -0.04 28.90 -25.81
C MET A 120 1.35 28.70 -25.19
N PRO A 121 1.90 29.69 -24.48
CA PRO A 121 3.14 29.50 -23.72
C PRO A 121 2.90 28.49 -22.57
N PRO A 122 3.80 27.51 -22.36
CA PRO A 122 3.64 26.53 -21.29
C PRO A 122 3.85 27.16 -19.91
N PRO A 123 3.24 26.60 -18.85
CA PRO A 123 3.52 27.03 -17.48
C PRO A 123 5.00 26.77 -17.13
N GLN A 124 5.57 27.61 -16.26
CA GLN A 124 6.97 27.48 -15.82
C GLN A 124 7.02 27.15 -14.32
N PRO A 125 7.82 26.16 -13.91
CA PRO A 125 8.04 25.86 -12.50
C PRO A 125 9.01 26.84 -11.85
N LYS A 126 8.85 27.07 -10.54
CA LYS A 126 9.90 27.66 -9.68
C LYS A 126 11.08 26.68 -9.48
N GLY A 127 10.79 25.38 -9.53
CA GLY A 127 11.74 24.28 -9.42
C GLY A 127 11.02 22.94 -9.63
N THR A 128 11.76 21.85 -9.84
CA THR A 128 11.17 20.54 -10.11
C THR A 128 11.78 19.46 -9.22
N ILE A 129 10.93 18.64 -8.62
CA ILE A 129 11.29 17.48 -7.81
C ILE A 129 10.88 16.23 -8.59
N ASP A 130 11.85 15.56 -9.20
CA ASP A 130 11.64 14.24 -9.78
C ASP A 130 11.88 13.17 -8.73
N SER A 131 10.80 12.58 -8.23
CA SER A 131 10.88 11.58 -7.17
C SER A 131 11.60 10.31 -7.62
N LEU A 132 11.59 9.96 -8.92
CA LEU A 132 12.38 8.82 -9.41
C LEU A 132 13.87 9.10 -9.25
N ALA A 133 14.34 10.25 -9.73
CA ALA A 133 15.74 10.62 -9.65
C ALA A 133 16.19 10.78 -8.18
N LEU A 134 15.40 11.50 -7.39
CA LEU A 134 15.68 11.75 -5.97
C LEU A 134 15.77 10.44 -5.17
N LEU A 135 14.77 9.57 -5.31
CA LEU A 135 14.74 8.31 -4.57
C LEU A 135 15.78 7.32 -5.06
N THR A 136 16.08 7.28 -6.37
CA THR A 136 17.18 6.44 -6.88
C THR A 136 18.50 6.81 -6.22
N GLN A 137 18.76 8.11 -6.04
CA GLN A 137 19.99 8.60 -5.43
C GLN A 137 20.03 8.38 -3.90
N LYS A 138 18.93 8.68 -3.20
CA LYS A 138 18.92 8.73 -1.73
C LYS A 138 18.44 7.44 -1.08
N PHE A 139 17.37 6.85 -1.61
CA PHE A 139 16.74 5.65 -1.07
C PHE A 139 17.34 4.36 -1.65
N GLY A 140 17.72 4.39 -2.93
CA GLY A 140 18.31 3.24 -3.62
C GLY A 140 17.32 2.08 -3.78
N ARG A 141 17.79 0.93 -4.29
CA ARG A 141 16.95 -0.19 -4.73
C ARG A 141 16.43 -1.11 -3.61
N ARG A 142 16.10 -0.57 -2.44
CA ARG A 142 15.60 -1.33 -1.27
C ARG A 142 14.29 -2.06 -1.55
N ALA A 143 13.46 -1.47 -2.39
CA ALA A 143 12.22 -2.05 -2.87
C ALA A 143 12.41 -2.99 -4.09
N GLY A 144 13.65 -3.25 -4.53
CA GLY A 144 13.97 -4.02 -5.73
C GLY A 144 14.17 -3.15 -6.98
N ASP A 145 13.13 -2.42 -7.41
CA ASP A 145 13.24 -1.37 -8.41
C ASP A 145 12.61 -0.06 -7.94
N MET A 146 12.85 1.02 -8.69
CA MET A 146 12.36 2.36 -8.35
C MET A 146 11.04 2.72 -9.02
N LYS A 147 10.28 1.73 -9.51
CA LYS A 147 8.95 2.01 -10.06
C LYS A 147 7.99 2.36 -8.93
N MET A 148 7.04 3.24 -9.23
CA MET A 148 6.02 3.68 -8.29
C MET A 148 5.24 2.52 -7.66
N ALA A 149 4.73 1.57 -8.45
CA ALA A 149 4.04 0.38 -7.95
C ALA A 149 4.88 -0.47 -6.99
N THR A 150 6.18 -0.62 -7.28
CA THR A 150 7.11 -1.40 -6.46
C THR A 150 7.36 -0.72 -5.12
N LEU A 151 7.62 0.60 -5.13
CA LEU A 151 7.79 1.41 -3.93
C LEU A 151 6.50 1.43 -3.09
N ALA A 152 5.34 1.60 -3.72
CA ALA A 152 4.05 1.54 -3.04
C ALA A 152 3.78 0.16 -2.42
N THR A 153 4.16 -0.92 -3.09
CA THR A 153 4.04 -2.28 -2.54
C THR A 153 4.98 -2.47 -1.35
N TYR A 154 6.22 -1.99 -1.44
CA TYR A 154 7.22 -2.09 -0.37
C TYR A 154 6.76 -1.46 0.95
N PHE A 155 6.10 -0.30 0.89
CA PHE A 155 5.57 0.38 2.07
C PHE A 155 4.12 -0.02 2.42
N GLY A 156 3.54 -1.01 1.73
CA GLY A 156 2.17 -1.46 1.97
C GLY A 156 1.10 -0.42 1.63
N ILE A 157 1.40 0.48 0.67
CA ILE A 157 0.58 1.66 0.42
C ILE A 157 -0.65 1.34 -0.45
N GLY A 158 -0.57 0.29 -1.28
CA GLY A 158 -1.64 -0.18 -2.15
C GLY A 158 -1.16 -0.38 -3.60
N GLN A 159 -2.05 -0.86 -4.47
CA GLN A 159 -1.75 -1.07 -5.89
C GLN A 159 -1.91 0.22 -6.69
N GLN A 160 -1.06 0.40 -7.71
CA GLN A 160 -1.14 1.53 -8.64
C GLN A 160 -2.30 1.30 -9.60
N THR A 161 -3.17 2.29 -9.76
CA THR A 161 -4.39 2.18 -10.57
C THR A 161 -4.20 2.70 -12.00
N HIS A 162 -3.07 3.38 -12.28
CA HIS A 162 -2.81 4.07 -13.55
C HIS A 162 -3.89 5.12 -13.85
N ARG A 163 -4.24 5.87 -12.80
CA ARG A 163 -5.12 7.04 -12.84
C ARG A 163 -4.34 8.21 -12.29
N SER A 164 -4.29 9.32 -13.03
CA SER A 164 -3.33 10.39 -12.70
C SER A 164 -3.49 10.96 -11.30
N LEU A 165 -4.72 11.13 -10.80
CA LEU A 165 -4.94 11.66 -9.44
C LEU A 165 -4.50 10.67 -8.34
N ASP A 166 -4.80 9.39 -8.53
CA ASP A 166 -4.41 8.34 -7.58
C ASP A 166 -2.90 8.17 -7.54
N ASP A 167 -2.26 8.21 -8.71
CA ASP A 167 -0.81 8.06 -8.88
C ASP A 167 -0.06 9.25 -8.28
N VAL A 168 -0.59 10.46 -8.42
CA VAL A 168 -0.08 11.67 -7.74
C VAL A 168 -0.13 11.56 -6.22
N ARG A 169 -1.26 11.10 -5.66
CA ARG A 169 -1.38 10.89 -4.21
C ARG A 169 -0.45 9.77 -3.75
N MET A 170 -0.35 8.69 -4.52
CA MET A 170 0.58 7.60 -4.27
C MET A 170 2.02 8.09 -4.22
N ASN A 171 2.42 8.96 -5.14
CA ASN A 171 3.76 9.53 -5.20
C ASN A 171 4.10 10.38 -3.96
N LEU A 172 3.18 11.26 -3.54
CA LEU A 172 3.36 12.04 -2.31
C LEU A 172 3.58 11.12 -1.10
N GLU A 173 2.78 10.07 -0.99
CA GLU A 173 2.90 9.10 0.11
C GLU A 173 4.21 8.32 0.04
N VAL A 174 4.61 7.80 -1.12
CA VAL A 174 5.90 7.13 -1.30
C VAL A 174 7.06 8.04 -0.87
N LEU A 175 7.05 9.33 -1.26
CA LEU A 175 8.06 10.28 -0.82
C LEU A 175 8.09 10.46 0.70
N LYS A 176 6.93 10.59 1.36
CA LYS A 176 6.85 10.70 2.82
C LYS A 176 7.47 9.49 3.52
N TYR A 177 7.15 8.28 3.06
CA TYR A 177 7.69 7.04 3.62
C TYR A 177 9.20 6.92 3.42
N CYS A 178 9.67 7.12 2.18
CA CYS A 178 11.10 7.10 1.88
C CYS A 178 11.86 8.13 2.72
N ALA A 179 11.34 9.37 2.81
CA ALA A 179 11.97 10.42 3.60
C ALA A 179 12.02 10.08 5.09
N THR A 180 10.93 9.52 5.64
CA THR A 180 10.87 9.10 7.05
C THR A 180 11.86 7.98 7.35
N VAL A 181 11.96 6.97 6.47
CA VAL A 181 12.95 5.89 6.62
C VAL A 181 14.36 6.45 6.59
N LEU A 182 14.70 7.29 5.61
CA LEU A 182 16.03 7.89 5.51
C LEU A 182 16.36 8.76 6.73
N PHE A 183 15.38 9.50 7.25
CA PHE A 183 15.54 10.30 8.45
C PHE A 183 15.85 9.43 9.68
N LEU A 184 15.08 8.37 9.89
CA LEU A 184 15.30 7.43 11.01
C LEU A 184 16.64 6.71 10.90
N GLU A 185 17.02 6.25 9.70
CA GLU A 185 18.29 5.57 9.48
C GLU A 185 19.50 6.48 9.74
N SER A 186 19.40 7.75 9.37
CA SER A 186 20.46 8.73 9.68
C SER A 186 20.69 8.95 11.17
N SER A 187 19.73 8.53 12.02
CA SER A 187 19.82 8.60 13.48
C SER A 187 20.39 7.33 14.12
N LEU A 188 20.66 6.26 13.35
CA LEU A 188 21.19 5.00 13.86
C LEU A 188 22.72 4.99 13.88
N PRO A 189 23.36 4.32 14.86
CA PRO A 189 24.82 4.11 14.85
C PRO A 189 25.26 3.35 13.59
N GLU A 190 26.38 3.73 12.97
CA GLU A 190 26.85 3.21 11.67
C GLU A 190 26.97 1.67 11.61
N ASN A 191 27.11 0.99 12.74
CA ASN A 191 27.27 -0.46 12.83
C ASN A 191 25.95 -1.25 12.89
N SER A 192 24.80 -0.60 12.77
CA SER A 192 23.47 -1.23 12.91
C SER A 192 22.84 -1.67 11.59
N LEU A 193 23.37 -1.23 10.45
CA LEU A 193 22.73 -1.37 9.14
C LEU A 193 23.45 -2.40 8.25
N VAL A 194 22.67 -3.36 7.74
CA VAL A 194 23.11 -4.29 6.68
C VAL A 194 23.24 -3.52 5.35
N PRO A 195 24.26 -3.78 4.52
CA PRO A 195 24.47 -2.99 3.30
C PRO A 195 23.32 -3.15 2.29
N PRO A 196 23.05 -2.13 1.45
CA PRO A 196 21.85 -2.07 0.59
C PRO A 196 21.74 -3.12 -0.53
N ASN A 197 22.73 -4.00 -0.69
CA ASN A 197 22.89 -4.85 -1.88
C ASN A 197 22.80 -6.38 -1.61
N ALA A 198 22.36 -6.81 -0.43
CA ALA A 198 22.26 -8.23 -0.09
C ALA A 198 20.95 -8.89 -0.58
N VAL A 199 20.66 -8.84 -1.90
CA VAL A 199 19.70 -9.78 -2.52
C VAL A 199 20.33 -10.36 -3.78
N THR A 200 21.25 -11.31 -3.59
CA THR A 200 21.78 -12.12 -4.69
C THR A 200 21.08 -13.48 -4.72
N ARG A 201 20.20 -13.64 -5.71
CA ARG A 201 19.73 -14.89 -6.35
C ARG A 201 20.06 -16.22 -5.63
N HIS A 202 19.08 -16.81 -4.97
CA HIS A 202 19.00 -18.27 -4.84
C HIS A 202 18.10 -18.84 -5.94
N ARG A 203 18.71 -19.19 -7.07
CA ARG A 203 18.10 -20.09 -8.05
C ARG A 203 18.46 -21.51 -7.59
N ALA A 204 17.53 -22.19 -6.92
CA ALA A 204 17.69 -23.59 -6.55
C ALA A 204 17.65 -24.45 -7.82
N GLY A 205 18.83 -24.72 -8.38
CA GLY A 205 19.03 -25.83 -9.30
C GLY A 205 19.06 -27.12 -8.48
N ILE A 206 18.02 -27.95 -8.64
CA ILE A 206 18.01 -29.32 -8.11
C ILE A 206 19.07 -30.11 -8.89
N SER A 207 20.24 -30.28 -8.27
CA SER A 207 21.25 -31.25 -8.69
C SER A 207 21.17 -32.42 -7.71
N SER A 208 20.43 -33.46 -8.09
CA SER A 208 20.43 -34.75 -7.40
C SER A 208 21.72 -35.49 -7.74
N ARG A 209 22.62 -35.60 -6.75
CA ARG A 209 23.72 -36.56 -6.78
C ARG A 209 23.21 -37.93 -6.32
N HIS A 210 23.03 -38.85 -7.27
CA HIS A 210 23.24 -40.28 -7.00
C HIS A 210 23.93 -40.89 -8.22
N GLY A 211 25.13 -41.42 -7.98
CA GLY A 211 25.89 -42.17 -8.98
C GLY A 211 25.74 -43.68 -8.79
N VAL A 212 26.14 -44.39 -9.85
CA VAL A 212 26.43 -45.84 -9.97
C VAL A 212 25.16 -46.71 -10.11
N SER A 213 24.96 -47.60 -11.08
CA SER A 213 25.68 -48.00 -12.30
C SER A 213 24.79 -48.98 -13.09
N SER A 214 25.06 -49.08 -14.41
CA SER A 214 24.91 -50.26 -15.26
C SER A 214 23.52 -50.71 -15.79
N ASN A 215 23.42 -50.56 -17.12
CA ASN A 215 23.18 -51.61 -18.14
C ASN A 215 21.90 -51.56 -18.99
N LYS A 216 22.18 -51.36 -20.29
CA LYS A 216 21.70 -52.06 -21.50
C LYS A 216 20.21 -51.96 -21.92
N SER A 217 20.02 -51.09 -22.91
CA SER A 217 19.44 -51.35 -24.25
C SER A 217 18.39 -52.45 -24.42
N THR A 218 17.21 -52.11 -24.99
CA THR A 218 16.70 -52.69 -26.25
C THR A 218 15.53 -51.89 -26.83
N HIS A 219 15.63 -51.58 -28.13
CA HIS A 219 14.64 -51.58 -29.24
C HIS A 219 13.16 -51.94 -28.91
N SER A 220 12.10 -51.51 -29.60
CA SER A 220 11.86 -51.05 -30.98
C SER A 220 10.36 -50.67 -31.08
N SER A 221 9.99 -49.54 -31.70
CA SER A 221 9.42 -49.40 -33.06
C SER A 221 7.88 -49.39 -33.22
N SER A 222 7.42 -48.36 -33.93
CA SER A 222 6.30 -48.30 -34.91
C SER A 222 4.86 -48.30 -34.36
N SER A 223 4.01 -47.35 -34.76
CA SER A 223 3.53 -47.26 -36.14
C SER A 223 2.81 -45.93 -36.45
N ARG A 224 2.99 -45.50 -37.71
CA ARG A 224 2.30 -44.40 -38.39
C ARG A 224 0.86 -44.78 -38.72
N ILE A 225 -0.09 -43.85 -38.54
CA ILE A 225 -1.18 -43.57 -39.49
C ILE A 225 -1.34 -42.04 -39.55
N SER A 226 -1.47 -41.52 -40.77
CA SER A 226 -1.54 -40.11 -41.13
C SER A 226 -2.90 -39.74 -41.72
N LEU A 227 -3.16 -38.42 -41.72
CA LEU A 227 -4.19 -37.62 -42.44
C LEU A 227 -5.48 -37.39 -41.62
N THR A 228 -5.99 -36.18 -41.39
CA THR A 228 -5.80 -34.86 -42.04
C THR A 228 -6.33 -33.72 -41.16
N ASP A 229 -5.71 -32.54 -41.29
CA ASP A 229 -6.16 -31.16 -41.02
C ASP A 229 -7.05 -30.85 -39.80
N GLU A 230 -6.49 -30.10 -38.83
CA GLU A 230 -6.82 -28.67 -38.64
C GLU A 230 -5.68 -27.98 -37.86
N GLN A 231 -5.39 -26.74 -38.25
CA GLN A 231 -4.24 -25.93 -37.83
C GLN A 231 -4.23 -25.64 -36.32
N GLY A 232 -3.15 -26.05 -35.66
CA GLY A 232 -2.74 -25.52 -34.36
C GLY A 232 -1.48 -24.68 -34.49
N GLU A 233 -1.37 -23.68 -33.61
CA GLU A 233 -0.20 -23.31 -32.80
C GLU A 233 -0.16 -21.79 -32.57
N ALA A 234 -0.42 -21.34 -31.35
CA ALA A 234 0.47 -21.32 -30.18
C ALA A 234 1.18 -19.97 -30.05
N HIS A 235 0.96 -19.36 -28.90
CA HIS A 235 1.53 -18.11 -28.43
C HIS A 235 3.06 -18.10 -28.44
N PRO A 236 3.65 -16.89 -28.54
CA PRO A 236 4.72 -16.54 -27.64
C PRO A 236 4.40 -15.27 -26.85
N ILE A 237 4.50 -15.40 -25.53
CA ILE A 237 4.62 -14.30 -24.57
C ILE A 237 5.98 -13.65 -24.82
N LEU A 238 6.00 -12.45 -25.40
CA LEU A 238 7.21 -11.65 -25.53
C LEU A 238 7.28 -10.60 -24.42
N SER A 239 8.10 -10.89 -23.41
CA SER A 239 8.62 -9.95 -22.44
C SER A 239 9.60 -9.01 -23.15
N LEU A 240 9.22 -7.74 -23.33
CA LEU A 240 10.09 -6.72 -23.93
C LEU A 240 11.02 -6.13 -22.87
N VAL A 241 12.21 -6.71 -22.83
CA VAL A 241 13.43 -6.15 -22.24
C VAL A 241 13.80 -4.88 -22.99
N THR A 242 13.93 -3.76 -22.26
CA THR A 242 14.58 -2.54 -22.76
C THR A 242 16.09 -2.76 -22.77
N CYS A 243 16.68 -2.87 -23.96
CA CYS A 243 18.13 -2.81 -24.14
C CYS A 243 18.60 -1.35 -24.09
N SER A 244 19.43 -1.05 -23.09
CA SER A 244 20.35 0.08 -23.06
C SER A 244 21.53 -0.21 -24.00
N SER A 245 21.86 0.74 -24.87
CA SER A 245 23.10 0.75 -25.66
C SER A 245 23.93 1.93 -25.17
N GLU A 246 25.16 1.68 -24.74
CA GLU A 246 26.19 2.69 -24.49
C GLU A 246 27.34 2.52 -25.49
N ASP A 247 28.05 3.65 -25.66
CA ASP A 247 29.31 3.93 -26.37
C ASP A 247 29.24 4.18 -27.90
N GLY A 248 29.77 5.30 -28.45
CA GLY A 248 30.42 6.46 -27.85
C GLY A 248 31.15 7.35 -28.90
N THR A 249 31.48 8.60 -28.49
CA THR A 249 32.42 9.61 -29.08
C THR A 249 31.98 10.42 -30.31
N SER A 250 32.22 11.74 -30.44
CA SER A 250 32.79 12.81 -29.58
C SER A 250 32.40 14.21 -30.13
N ASN A 251 32.31 15.24 -29.27
CA ASN A 251 33.04 16.54 -29.37
C ASN A 251 32.47 17.63 -28.44
N LEU A 252 33.41 18.35 -27.82
CA LEU A 252 33.27 19.42 -26.84
C LEU A 252 32.57 20.69 -27.38
N ALA A 253 31.84 21.38 -26.51
CA ALA A 253 31.95 22.82 -26.30
C ALA A 253 31.39 23.20 -24.91
N GLU A 254 32.21 23.91 -24.13
CA GLU A 254 31.92 24.45 -22.79
C GLU A 254 30.85 25.56 -22.83
N SER A 255 30.04 25.69 -21.77
CA SER A 255 29.85 26.96 -21.07
C SER A 255 29.01 26.83 -19.80
N ASP A 256 29.60 27.42 -18.75
CA ASP A 256 29.10 28.03 -17.52
C ASP A 256 28.24 27.28 -16.49
N ALA A 257 28.83 27.25 -15.31
CA ALA A 257 28.34 26.76 -14.05
C ALA A 257 27.24 27.65 -13.46
N THR A 258 26.17 27.01 -13.02
CA THR A 258 25.32 27.51 -11.94
C THR A 258 25.38 26.50 -10.80
N GLU A 259 25.91 26.94 -9.66
CA GLU A 259 26.05 26.18 -8.42
C GLU A 259 24.73 25.49 -8.03
N SER A 260 24.73 24.16 -8.06
CA SER A 260 23.71 23.36 -7.37
C SER A 260 24.11 23.25 -5.90
N GLY A 261 23.48 24.05 -5.05
CA GLY A 261 23.57 23.91 -3.61
C GLY A 261 23.10 22.51 -3.18
N SER A 262 24.06 21.61 -2.97
CA SER A 262 23.83 20.29 -2.39
C SER A 262 23.31 20.47 -0.96
N PHE A 263 22.01 20.22 -0.74
CA PHE A 263 21.46 20.14 0.62
C PHE A 263 22.08 18.93 1.34
N ASN A 264 22.97 19.21 2.27
CA ASN A 264 23.67 18.23 3.09
C ASN A 264 22.92 18.03 4.42
N MET A 265 22.28 16.86 4.59
CA MET A 265 21.57 16.49 5.82
C MET A 265 22.49 16.39 7.04
N ASN A 266 23.81 16.25 6.85
CA ASN A 266 24.77 16.19 7.96
C ASN A 266 24.94 17.55 8.66
N SER A 267 24.46 18.66 8.08
CA SER A 267 24.58 19.97 8.72
C SER A 267 23.67 20.15 9.95
N PHE A 268 22.65 19.29 10.12
CA PHE A 268 21.74 19.34 11.26
C PHE A 268 22.25 18.56 12.49
N SER A 269 23.14 17.58 12.30
CA SER A 269 23.73 16.85 13.44
C SER A 269 24.70 17.72 14.25
N ASP A 270 25.36 18.69 13.60
CA ASP A 270 26.39 19.54 14.23
C ASP A 270 25.80 20.74 14.99
N GLN A 271 24.53 21.09 14.78
CA GLN A 271 23.85 22.19 15.51
C GLN A 271 23.18 21.73 16.81
N ILE A 272 23.05 20.43 17.05
CA ILE A 272 22.39 19.88 18.25
C ILE A 272 23.39 19.63 19.40
N THR A 273 24.70 19.66 19.11
CA THR A 273 25.76 19.32 20.08
C THR A 273 26.34 20.52 20.83
N GLY A 274 25.75 21.70 20.72
CA GLY A 274 26.35 22.94 21.24
C GLY A 274 25.39 23.90 21.93
N GLU A 275 24.57 23.45 22.89
CA GLU A 275 24.00 24.35 23.91
C GLU A 275 23.60 23.55 25.17
N SER A 276 24.19 23.90 26.31
CA SER A 276 24.05 23.21 27.60
C SER A 276 23.00 23.90 28.49
N LEU A 277 22.13 23.10 29.10
CA LEU A 277 21.28 23.32 30.27
C LEU A 277 20.66 24.72 30.51
N GLY A 278 19.34 24.77 30.41
CA GLY A 278 18.47 25.68 31.15
C GLY A 278 17.20 24.96 31.56
N THR A 279 17.07 24.65 32.85
CA THR A 279 15.84 24.19 33.48
C THR A 279 14.82 25.33 33.42
N ASP A 280 13.68 25.14 32.78
CA ASP A 280 12.47 25.88 33.15
C ASP A 280 11.21 25.08 32.87
N ILE A 281 10.38 25.07 33.89
CA ILE A 281 9.16 24.30 34.10
C ILE A 281 7.99 25.13 33.53
N SER A 282 7.01 24.42 32.96
CA SER A 282 5.57 24.77 32.87
C SER A 282 5.05 25.20 31.50
N MET A 283 4.37 24.28 30.83
CA MET A 283 2.97 24.49 30.44
C MET A 283 2.32 23.12 30.26
N GLU A 284 1.38 22.83 31.16
CA GLU A 284 0.60 21.61 31.25
C GLU A 284 -0.31 21.44 30.02
N GLN A 285 -0.30 20.25 29.44
CA GLN A 285 -1.51 19.67 28.88
C GLN A 285 -1.51 18.18 29.21
N GLU A 286 -2.34 17.82 30.20
CA GLU A 286 -2.52 16.46 30.70
C GLU A 286 -2.94 15.52 29.56
N HIS A 287 -2.01 14.66 29.11
CA HIS A 287 -2.39 13.41 28.48
C HIS A 287 -2.46 12.35 29.58
N VAL A 288 -3.66 12.13 30.10
CA VAL A 288 -3.99 10.96 30.92
C VAL A 288 -3.65 9.72 30.09
N SER A 289 -2.70 8.92 30.58
CA SER A 289 -2.40 7.59 30.06
C SER A 289 -3.55 6.64 30.39
N VAL A 290 -4.63 6.69 29.61
CA VAL A 290 -5.72 5.71 29.70
C VAL A 290 -5.29 4.50 28.89
N SER A 291 -4.94 3.41 29.58
CA SER A 291 -4.87 2.09 28.94
C SER A 291 -6.22 1.77 28.30
N PRO A 292 -6.27 1.26 27.05
CA PRO A 292 -7.54 0.95 26.40
C PRO A 292 -8.33 -0.07 27.23
N GLU A 293 -9.54 0.31 27.64
CA GLU A 293 -10.44 -0.51 28.45
C GLU A 293 -11.10 -1.58 27.57
N PHE A 294 -10.99 -2.84 27.97
CA PHE A 294 -11.66 -3.96 27.29
C PHE A 294 -12.94 -4.31 28.04
N LEU A 295 -14.05 -4.43 27.32
CA LEU A 295 -15.36 -4.73 27.89
C LEU A 295 -15.71 -6.19 27.71
N GLU A 296 -16.29 -6.82 28.72
CA GLU A 296 -16.91 -8.13 28.53
C GLU A 296 -18.20 -7.97 27.70
N PRO A 297 -18.58 -8.96 26.87
CA PRO A 297 -19.75 -8.85 26.00
C PRO A 297 -21.05 -8.48 26.72
N ASP A 298 -21.20 -8.87 27.99
CA ASP A 298 -22.39 -8.56 28.79
C ASP A 298 -22.41 -7.11 29.33
N GLN A 299 -21.26 -6.43 29.33
CA GLN A 299 -21.15 -5.01 29.68
C GLN A 299 -21.45 -4.09 28.48
N VAL A 300 -21.51 -4.63 27.27
CA VAL A 300 -21.73 -3.85 26.05
C VAL A 300 -23.22 -3.59 25.84
N SER A 301 -23.64 -2.35 26.07
CA SER A 301 -24.97 -1.83 25.70
C SER A 301 -25.12 -1.77 24.17
N ILE A 302 -25.97 -2.64 23.60
CA ILE A 302 -26.24 -2.71 22.15
C ILE A 302 -26.68 -1.36 21.53
N PRO A 303 -27.59 -0.58 22.14
CA PRO A 303 -27.98 0.73 21.60
C PRO A 303 -26.85 1.75 21.56
N SER A 304 -25.79 1.55 22.36
CA SER A 304 -24.64 2.43 22.45
C SER A 304 -23.53 2.07 21.46
N ILE A 305 -23.71 1.02 20.66
CA ILE A 305 -22.77 0.66 19.59
C ILE A 305 -23.01 1.58 18.40
N THR A 306 -21.98 2.31 18.00
CA THR A 306 -22.01 3.21 16.84
C THR A 306 -20.87 2.91 15.88
N ALA A 307 -20.99 3.40 14.65
CA ALA A 307 -19.94 3.32 13.64
C ALA A 307 -19.70 4.70 13.07
N SER A 308 -18.44 5.07 12.83
CA SER A 308 -18.09 6.33 12.17
C SER A 308 -16.97 6.13 11.16
N PHE A 309 -16.94 6.99 10.15
CA PHE A 309 -15.80 7.07 9.25
C PHE A 309 -14.68 7.83 9.94
N ILE A 310 -13.54 7.18 10.07
CA ILE A 310 -12.30 7.84 10.45
C ILE A 310 -11.38 7.93 9.24
N PRO A 311 -10.62 9.04 9.12
CA PRO A 311 -9.57 9.13 8.13
C PRO A 311 -8.67 7.91 8.24
N PHE A 312 -8.54 7.21 7.12
CA PHE A 312 -7.60 6.14 6.93
C PHE A 312 -6.57 6.58 5.91
N PHE A 313 -5.60 5.71 5.75
CA PHE A 313 -4.42 5.97 4.98
C PHE A 313 -4.72 6.43 3.54
N ARG A 314 -3.94 7.40 3.02
CA ARG A 314 -4.12 8.04 1.69
C ARG A 314 -5.46 8.79 1.47
N GLY A 315 -6.10 9.32 2.50
CA GLY A 315 -7.37 10.03 2.35
C GLY A 315 -8.58 9.11 2.09
N SER A 316 -8.38 7.79 2.16
CA SER A 316 -9.48 6.84 2.27
C SER A 316 -10.13 6.94 3.65
N GLN A 317 -11.35 6.43 3.79
CA GLN A 317 -12.01 6.33 5.09
C GLN A 317 -12.05 4.85 5.49
N ARG A 318 -11.90 4.58 6.78
CA ARG A 318 -12.24 3.27 7.37
C ARG A 318 -13.35 3.45 8.38
N ILE A 319 -14.11 2.39 8.59
CA ILE A 319 -15.15 2.38 9.60
C ILE A 319 -14.49 2.01 10.94
N GLN A 320 -14.73 2.83 11.96
CA GLN A 320 -14.39 2.51 13.34
C GLN A 320 -15.67 2.23 14.11
N LEU A 321 -15.67 1.13 14.86
CA LEU A 321 -16.75 0.76 15.77
C LEU A 321 -16.48 1.35 17.15
N LEU A 322 -17.51 1.97 17.71
CA LEU A 322 -17.44 2.63 19.00
C LEU A 322 -18.52 2.11 19.95
N HIS A 323 -18.25 2.22 21.24
CA HIS A 323 -19.21 2.06 22.32
C HIS A 323 -19.02 3.20 23.30
N ASN A 324 -20.09 3.97 23.56
CA ASN A 324 -20.03 5.21 24.36
C ASN A 324 -18.90 6.16 23.90
N ASP A 325 -18.76 6.36 22.59
CA ASP A 325 -17.76 7.21 21.92
C ASP A 325 -16.29 6.76 22.10
N ALA A 326 -16.04 5.59 22.69
CA ALA A 326 -14.72 4.96 22.76
C ALA A 326 -14.62 3.79 21.77
N CYS A 327 -13.40 3.46 21.31
CA CYS A 327 -13.17 2.33 20.41
C CYS A 327 -13.64 1.02 21.05
N LEU A 328 -14.50 0.26 20.37
CA LEU A 328 -15.05 -0.99 20.91
C LEU A 328 -13.97 -2.08 20.95
N LEU A 329 -13.56 -2.45 22.16
CA LEU A 329 -12.61 -3.52 22.46
C LEU A 329 -13.27 -4.54 23.37
N LEU A 330 -13.14 -5.82 23.05
CA LEU A 330 -13.85 -6.88 23.78
C LEU A 330 -12.89 -7.82 24.51
N LEU A 331 -13.24 -8.18 25.74
CA LEU A 331 -12.66 -9.26 26.51
C LEU A 331 -13.60 -10.47 26.45
N CYS A 332 -13.22 -11.48 25.70
CA CYS A 332 -14.01 -12.69 25.51
C CYS A 332 -13.41 -13.84 26.32
N ASN A 333 -14.08 -14.25 27.40
CA ASN A 333 -13.61 -15.32 28.26
C ASN A 333 -14.09 -16.71 27.77
N ASN A 334 -13.30 -17.74 28.04
CA ASN A 334 -13.63 -19.16 27.81
C ASN A 334 -14.08 -19.50 26.37
N LEU A 335 -13.43 -18.90 25.37
CA LEU A 335 -13.66 -19.24 23.96
C LEU A 335 -13.10 -20.62 23.64
N LYS A 336 -13.95 -21.50 23.10
CA LYS A 336 -13.56 -22.84 22.67
C LYS A 336 -13.10 -22.82 21.21
N VAL A 337 -11.89 -23.30 20.96
CA VAL A 337 -11.34 -23.45 19.61
C VAL A 337 -12.05 -24.59 18.88
N ARG A 338 -12.62 -24.27 17.72
CA ARG A 338 -13.33 -25.22 16.85
C ARG A 338 -12.42 -25.74 15.75
N PHE A 339 -11.69 -24.84 15.10
CA PHE A 339 -10.70 -25.15 14.07
C PHE A 339 -9.40 -24.43 14.42
N GLY A 340 -8.29 -25.17 14.42
CA GLY A 340 -6.97 -24.67 14.79
C GLY A 340 -6.39 -23.66 13.81
N ILE A 341 -5.08 -23.47 13.90
CA ILE A 341 -4.33 -22.47 13.14
C ILE A 341 -4.45 -22.67 11.63
N SER A 342 -4.67 -21.57 10.93
CA SER A 342 -4.73 -21.48 9.47
C SER A 342 -3.84 -20.35 8.98
N THR A 343 -2.98 -20.68 8.01
CA THR A 343 -2.03 -19.77 7.33
C THR A 343 -2.57 -19.21 6.01
N LYS A 344 -3.86 -19.46 5.70
CA LYS A 344 -4.45 -19.12 4.40
C LYS A 344 -4.57 -17.62 4.12
N PHE A 345 -4.44 -16.78 5.15
CA PHE A 345 -4.61 -15.35 5.03
C PHE A 345 -3.27 -14.65 5.08
N THR A 346 -3.15 -13.58 4.32
CA THR A 346 -2.04 -12.64 4.38
C THR A 346 -2.54 -11.25 4.76
N ASP A 347 -1.64 -10.39 5.23
CA ASP A 347 -1.95 -8.97 5.36
C ASP A 347 -1.80 -8.25 4.01
N TYR A 348 -2.06 -6.94 4.00
CA TYR A 348 -1.92 -6.11 2.79
C TYR A 348 -0.48 -6.07 2.24
N ALA A 349 0.53 -6.46 3.03
CA ALA A 349 1.93 -6.58 2.64
C ALA A 349 2.30 -8.01 2.19
N GLY A 350 1.33 -8.92 2.08
CA GLY A 350 1.57 -10.32 1.69
C GLY A 350 2.17 -11.19 2.81
N ARG A 351 2.32 -10.67 4.03
CA ARG A 351 2.87 -11.42 5.16
C ARG A 351 1.83 -12.40 5.68
N PRO A 352 2.22 -13.60 6.15
CA PRO A 352 1.29 -14.56 6.70
C PRO A 352 0.56 -13.96 7.91
N ARG A 353 -0.76 -14.14 7.95
CA ARG A 353 -1.60 -13.89 9.11
C ARG A 353 -2.20 -15.21 9.55
N LEU A 354 -1.90 -15.60 10.77
CA LEU A 354 -2.55 -16.77 11.34
C LEU A 354 -3.98 -16.42 11.70
N SER A 355 -4.86 -17.40 11.58
CA SER A 355 -6.21 -17.30 12.08
C SER A 355 -6.69 -18.65 12.58
N PHE A 356 -7.62 -18.65 13.51
CA PHE A 356 -8.28 -19.85 14.00
C PHE A 356 -9.76 -19.53 14.22
N VAL A 357 -10.57 -20.57 14.39
CA VAL A 357 -12.02 -20.42 14.52
C VAL A 357 -12.44 -20.88 15.90
N VAL A 358 -13.30 -20.11 16.55
CA VAL A 358 -13.86 -20.40 17.86
C VAL A 358 -15.38 -20.44 17.81
N ASP A 359 -15.97 -21.16 18.76
CA ASP A 359 -17.41 -21.11 19.02
C ASP A 359 -17.76 -19.75 19.65
N VAL A 360 -18.91 -19.16 19.27
CA VAL A 360 -19.34 -17.83 19.71
C VAL A 360 -20.40 -17.96 20.81
N PRO A 361 -20.14 -17.51 22.05
CA PRO A 361 -21.15 -17.47 23.10
C PRO A 361 -22.33 -16.56 22.74
N PRO A 362 -23.55 -16.81 23.27
CA PRO A 362 -24.74 -16.01 22.92
C PRO A 362 -24.61 -14.50 23.19
N SER A 363 -23.95 -14.10 24.29
CA SER A 363 -23.72 -12.69 24.62
C SER A 363 -22.83 -12.02 23.58
N LEU A 364 -21.70 -12.65 23.24
CA LEU A 364 -20.80 -12.19 22.19
C LEU A 364 -21.47 -12.15 20.82
N CYS A 365 -22.30 -13.14 20.49
CA CYS A 365 -23.03 -13.20 19.23
C CYS A 365 -23.89 -11.94 19.03
N ARG A 366 -24.67 -11.54 20.06
CA ARG A 366 -25.50 -10.32 20.01
C ARG A 366 -24.69 -9.06 19.76
N VAL A 367 -23.54 -8.91 20.43
CA VAL A 367 -22.66 -7.74 20.27
C VAL A 367 -22.07 -7.68 18.86
N LEU A 368 -21.59 -8.82 18.35
CA LEU A 368 -21.00 -8.92 17.03
C LEU A 368 -22.02 -8.66 15.92
N GLU A 369 -23.23 -9.20 16.04
CA GLU A 369 -24.32 -8.96 15.06
C GLU A 369 -24.78 -7.51 15.04
N ALA A 370 -24.89 -6.87 16.22
CA ALA A 370 -25.20 -5.45 16.29
C ALA A 370 -24.09 -4.59 15.67
N SER A 371 -22.83 -4.94 15.93
CA SER A 371 -21.65 -4.29 15.35
C SER A 371 -21.64 -4.43 13.82
N ASP A 372 -21.91 -5.63 13.31
CA ASP A 372 -22.08 -5.89 11.87
C ASP A 372 -23.19 -5.00 11.30
N GLY A 373 -24.34 -4.92 11.97
CA GLY A 373 -25.49 -4.15 11.49
C GLY A 373 -25.25 -2.64 11.42
N VAL A 374 -24.49 -2.05 12.35
CA VAL A 374 -24.11 -0.62 12.25
C VAL A 374 -23.03 -0.39 11.20
N ALA A 375 -22.03 -1.28 11.12
CA ALA A 375 -20.93 -1.15 10.17
C ALA A 375 -21.40 -1.36 8.73
N GLN A 376 -22.27 -2.34 8.49
CA GLN A 376 -22.84 -2.63 7.17
C GLN A 376 -23.70 -1.47 6.66
N ARG A 377 -24.49 -0.83 7.53
CA ARG A 377 -25.28 0.36 7.18
C ARG A 377 -24.38 1.51 6.74
N LEU A 378 -23.36 1.82 7.54
CA LEU A 378 -22.41 2.87 7.19
C LEU A 378 -21.58 2.51 5.93
N PHE A 379 -21.26 1.23 5.75
CA PHE A 379 -20.57 0.74 4.56
C PHE A 379 -21.40 0.92 3.29
N ALA A 380 -22.72 0.76 3.35
CA ALA A 380 -23.59 1.01 2.19
C ALA A 380 -23.49 2.46 1.69
N ASP A 381 -23.21 3.41 2.59
CA ASP A 381 -23.03 4.84 2.26
C ASP A 381 -21.63 5.13 1.69
N SER A 382 -20.68 4.18 1.74
CA SER A 382 -19.30 4.35 1.25
C SER A 382 -19.16 4.32 -0.28
N GLY A 383 -20.20 3.84 -1.00
CA GLY A 383 -20.15 3.66 -2.45
C GLY A 383 -19.31 2.48 -2.94
N SER A 384 -18.80 1.62 -2.04
CA SER A 384 -18.07 0.40 -2.41
C SER A 384 -19.00 -0.68 -2.97
N GLY A 385 -18.52 -1.39 -4.01
CA GLY A 385 -19.22 -2.52 -4.63
C GLY A 385 -18.91 -3.89 -4.00
N SER A 386 -18.15 -3.93 -2.91
CA SER A 386 -17.74 -5.19 -2.26
C SER A 386 -18.90 -5.86 -1.51
N GLU A 387 -18.92 -7.19 -1.51
CA GLU A 387 -19.92 -7.99 -0.78
C GLU A 387 -19.61 -7.98 0.73
N TRP A 388 -20.58 -7.57 1.55
CA TRP A 388 -20.45 -7.59 3.01
C TRP A 388 -20.54 -9.03 3.54
N ARG A 389 -19.47 -9.47 4.21
CA ARG A 389 -19.34 -10.79 4.85
C ARG A 389 -19.65 -10.66 6.35
N PRO A 390 -20.67 -11.37 6.87
CA PRO A 390 -20.97 -11.36 8.29
C PRO A 390 -19.80 -11.88 9.13
N VAL A 391 -19.55 -11.24 10.27
CA VAL A 391 -18.48 -11.63 11.21
C VAL A 391 -18.79 -12.95 11.92
N VAL A 392 -20.07 -13.22 12.17
CA VAL A 392 -20.56 -14.48 12.73
C VAL A 392 -21.04 -15.39 11.60
N VAL A 393 -20.46 -16.58 11.50
CA VAL A 393 -20.80 -17.57 10.46
C VAL A 393 -21.67 -18.68 11.06
N ARG A 394 -22.81 -18.93 10.42
CA ARG A 394 -23.70 -20.08 10.65
C ARG A 394 -23.65 -20.97 9.42
N LYS A 395 -23.07 -22.17 9.55
CA LYS A 395 -23.05 -23.15 8.46
C LYS A 395 -24.27 -24.06 8.54
N ASP A 396 -24.76 -24.49 7.37
CA ASP A 396 -25.81 -25.51 7.27
C ASP A 396 -25.40 -26.77 8.05
N GLY A 397 -26.29 -27.23 8.95
CA GLY A 397 -26.04 -28.35 9.87
C GLY A 397 -25.43 -27.98 11.23
N TYR A 398 -24.97 -26.74 11.43
CA TYR A 398 -24.38 -26.23 12.69
C TYR A 398 -25.02 -24.93 13.19
N PHE A 399 -26.28 -24.65 12.82
CA PHE A 399 -26.99 -23.41 13.19
C PHE A 399 -26.97 -23.10 14.70
N ASN A 400 -26.95 -24.14 15.54
CA ASN A 400 -26.93 -24.00 17.00
C ASN A 400 -25.56 -23.62 17.58
N TYR A 401 -24.50 -23.60 16.76
CA TYR A 401 -23.12 -23.31 17.16
C TYR A 401 -22.52 -22.27 16.22
N PRO A 402 -22.86 -20.97 16.39
CA PRO A 402 -22.25 -19.90 15.60
C PRO A 402 -20.74 -19.88 15.82
N THR A 403 -20.00 -19.58 14.76
CA THR A 403 -18.53 -19.53 14.79
C THR A 403 -18.02 -18.17 14.35
N MET A 404 -16.87 -17.77 14.89
CA MET A 404 -16.14 -16.58 14.45
C MET A 404 -14.67 -16.90 14.21
N ARG A 405 -14.03 -16.13 13.34
CA ARG A 405 -12.60 -16.26 13.04
C ARG A 405 -11.82 -15.16 13.75
N LEU A 406 -10.86 -15.57 14.57
CA LEU A 406 -9.89 -14.68 15.20
C LEU A 406 -8.61 -14.64 14.39
N HIS A 407 -8.06 -13.44 14.18
CA HIS A 407 -6.81 -13.23 13.46
C HIS A 407 -5.69 -12.84 14.43
N ILE A 408 -4.54 -13.47 14.24
CA ILE A 408 -3.30 -13.18 14.97
C ILE A 408 -2.39 -12.38 14.03
N PRO A 409 -2.27 -11.05 14.23
CA PRO A 409 -1.38 -10.21 13.44
C PRO A 409 0.10 -10.54 13.68
N SER A 410 0.90 -10.39 12.63
CA SER A 410 2.35 -10.31 12.71
C SER A 410 2.80 -8.85 12.89
N ALA A 411 3.90 -8.66 13.62
CA ALA A 411 4.66 -7.42 13.71
C ALA A 411 6.10 -7.68 13.24
N VAL A 412 6.82 -6.62 12.90
CA VAL A 412 8.22 -6.71 12.47
C VAL A 412 9.10 -6.28 13.63
N SER A 413 10.06 -7.13 13.99
CA SER A 413 11.12 -6.82 14.95
C SER A 413 12.46 -7.13 14.29
N GLY A 414 13.14 -6.11 13.76
CA GLY A 414 14.31 -6.29 12.90
C GLY A 414 13.93 -7.04 11.61
N ASP A 415 14.71 -8.06 11.24
CA ASP A 415 14.49 -8.89 10.04
C ASP A 415 13.49 -10.03 10.25
N THR A 416 12.95 -10.20 11.46
CA THR A 416 12.09 -11.35 11.81
C THR A 416 10.66 -10.89 12.07
N ALA A 417 9.70 -11.61 11.49
CA ALA A 417 8.30 -11.46 11.87
C ALA A 417 8.09 -12.07 13.25
N ILE A 418 7.44 -11.34 14.15
CA ILE A 418 7.02 -11.79 15.47
C ILE A 418 5.49 -11.67 15.59
N TYR A 419 4.90 -12.30 16.59
CA TYR A 419 3.48 -12.08 16.89
C TYR A 419 3.27 -10.67 17.45
N ALA A 420 2.32 -9.92 16.90
CA ALA A 420 1.90 -8.65 17.50
C ALA A 420 0.89 -8.86 18.66
N THR A 421 0.40 -10.10 18.81
CA THR A 421 -0.50 -10.51 19.89
C THR A 421 0.31 -10.94 21.11
N GLU A 422 0.00 -10.39 22.28
CA GLU A 422 0.54 -10.87 23.55
C GLU A 422 -0.06 -12.25 23.88
N MET A 423 0.77 -13.25 24.19
CA MET A 423 0.30 -14.61 24.50
C MET A 423 0.74 -15.03 25.90
N LEU A 424 -0.20 -15.56 26.67
CA LEU A 424 0.00 -16.11 28.00
C LEU A 424 -0.54 -17.52 28.06
N LYS A 425 0.13 -18.39 28.80
CA LYS A 425 -0.37 -19.72 29.17
C LYS A 425 -0.78 -19.69 30.63
N LYS A 426 -2.02 -20.05 30.92
CA LYS A 426 -2.57 -20.13 32.28
C LYS A 426 -2.60 -21.58 32.71
N GLU A 427 -1.79 -21.91 33.71
CA GLU A 427 -1.75 -23.25 34.30
C GLU A 427 -2.98 -23.48 35.19
N PRO A 428 -3.34 -24.74 35.49
CA PRO A 428 -4.49 -25.06 36.36
C PRO A 428 -4.34 -24.49 37.78
N SER A 429 -3.11 -24.21 38.21
CA SER A 429 -2.79 -23.54 39.48
C SER A 429 -3.14 -22.05 39.50
N GLY A 430 -3.58 -21.48 38.38
CA GLY A 430 -3.91 -20.06 38.22
C GLY A 430 -2.73 -19.17 37.84
N ALA A 431 -1.50 -19.70 37.84
CA ALA A 431 -0.31 -18.97 37.42
C ALA A 431 -0.32 -18.75 35.89
N ALA A 432 -0.05 -17.50 35.47
CA ALA A 432 0.06 -17.15 34.06
C ALA A 432 1.53 -16.96 33.67
N GLN A 433 2.00 -17.72 32.69
CA GLN A 433 3.33 -17.60 32.10
C GLN A 433 3.24 -16.92 30.74
N ARG A 434 4.02 -15.86 30.52
CA ARG A 434 4.13 -15.22 29.21
C ARG A 434 4.88 -16.12 28.24
N LEU A 435 4.31 -16.34 27.06
CA LEU A 435 4.94 -17.08 25.98
C LEU A 435 5.75 -16.09 25.12
N ILE A 436 7.03 -16.41 24.91
CA ILE A 436 7.94 -15.60 24.10
C ILE A 436 8.31 -16.42 22.88
N PHE A 437 7.99 -15.89 21.71
CA PHE A 437 8.28 -16.52 20.43
C PHE A 437 9.37 -15.72 19.72
N ASN A 438 10.42 -16.40 19.26
CA ASN A 438 11.54 -15.77 18.56
C ASN A 438 11.27 -15.58 17.06
N ARG A 439 10.22 -16.21 16.54
CA ARG A 439 9.80 -16.15 15.13
C ARG A 439 8.30 -16.39 14.99
N PHE A 440 7.73 -15.90 13.90
CA PHE A 440 6.35 -16.18 13.52
C PHE A 440 6.24 -17.56 12.87
N ASP A 441 5.96 -18.60 13.66
CA ASP A 441 5.91 -20.00 13.22
C ASP A 441 4.57 -20.66 13.56
N ALA A 442 3.79 -20.98 12.53
CA ALA A 442 2.48 -21.60 12.71
C ALA A 442 2.54 -22.95 13.45
N ALA A 443 3.60 -23.73 13.25
CA ALA A 443 3.74 -25.06 13.84
C ALA A 443 3.92 -25.00 15.36
N GLU A 444 4.59 -23.97 15.87
CA GLU A 444 4.80 -23.77 17.30
C GLU A 444 3.48 -23.44 18.02
N LEU A 445 2.60 -22.69 17.33
CA LEU A 445 1.31 -22.28 17.88
C LEU A 445 0.23 -23.36 17.72
N GLU A 446 0.37 -24.25 16.73
CA GLU A 446 -0.57 -25.35 16.48
C GLU A 446 -0.67 -26.26 17.72
N GLY A 447 0.45 -26.54 18.40
CA GLY A 447 0.46 -27.32 19.65
C GLY A 447 -0.32 -26.69 20.82
N LEU A 448 -0.57 -25.38 20.79
CA LEU A 448 -1.24 -24.64 21.86
C LEU A 448 -2.70 -24.30 21.52
N ILE A 449 -3.00 -24.01 20.24
CA ILE A 449 -4.33 -23.61 19.76
C ILE A 449 -4.92 -24.74 18.91
N ASN A 450 -5.11 -25.89 19.56
CA ASN A 450 -5.73 -27.08 18.97
C ASN A 450 -7.26 -27.03 19.06
N PRO A 451 -7.99 -27.72 18.16
CA PRO A 451 -9.42 -27.95 18.32
C PRO A 451 -9.74 -28.51 19.72
N GLY A 452 -10.64 -27.85 20.44
CA GLY A 452 -11.03 -28.17 21.82
C GLY A 452 -10.34 -27.33 22.89
N ALA A 453 -9.25 -26.62 22.57
CA ALA A 453 -8.59 -25.72 23.52
C ALA A 453 -9.52 -24.60 23.97
N ILE A 454 -9.34 -24.13 25.22
CA ILE A 454 -10.09 -23.02 25.81
C ILE A 454 -9.14 -21.85 26.00
N LEU A 455 -9.57 -20.65 25.63
CA LEU A 455 -8.77 -19.45 25.78
C LEU A 455 -9.62 -18.21 26.07
N ASP A 456 -8.99 -17.21 26.66
CA ASP A 456 -9.54 -15.86 26.73
C ASP A 456 -8.90 -15.00 25.64
N ALA A 457 -9.68 -14.16 24.98
CA ALA A 457 -9.22 -13.30 23.90
C ALA A 457 -9.60 -11.84 24.12
N PHE A 458 -8.61 -10.97 24.04
CA PHE A 458 -8.75 -9.53 24.00
C PHE A 458 -8.73 -9.12 22.53
N ILE A 459 -9.85 -8.67 21.99
CA ILE A 459 -10.05 -8.50 20.55
C ILE A 459 -10.41 -7.06 20.19
N SER A 460 -9.86 -6.59 19.06
CA SER A 460 -10.36 -5.40 18.37
C SER A 460 -11.19 -5.78 17.15
N LEU A 461 -12.14 -4.92 16.80
CA LEU A 461 -13.02 -5.08 15.65
C LEU A 461 -12.55 -4.11 14.56
N ASP A 462 -11.80 -4.62 13.59
CA ASP A 462 -11.23 -3.83 12.51
C ASP A 462 -12.02 -4.08 11.21
N THR A 463 -12.57 -3.06 10.57
CA THR A 463 -13.23 -3.27 9.26
C THR A 463 -12.22 -3.46 8.13
N TYR A 464 -12.58 -4.24 7.12
CA TYR A 464 -11.80 -4.39 5.89
C TYR A 464 -12.70 -4.24 4.66
N ASP A 465 -12.09 -3.79 3.57
CA ASP A 465 -12.59 -3.91 2.20
C ASP A 465 -11.42 -4.39 1.35
N TYR A 466 -11.51 -5.60 0.82
CA TYR A 466 -10.41 -6.26 0.12
C TYR A 466 -10.93 -7.35 -0.83
N GLN A 467 -10.43 -7.37 -2.07
CA GLN A 467 -10.78 -8.38 -3.08
C GLN A 467 -12.30 -8.61 -3.20
N GLN A 468 -13.07 -7.53 -3.38
CA GLN A 468 -14.54 -7.56 -3.49
C GLN A 468 -15.28 -8.11 -2.26
N SER A 469 -14.61 -8.21 -1.11
CA SER A 469 -15.22 -8.62 0.16
C SER A 469 -14.96 -7.56 1.21
N ALA A 470 -16.03 -7.13 1.87
CA ALA A 470 -15.98 -6.22 3.00
C ALA A 470 -16.51 -6.91 4.28
N GLY A 471 -16.15 -6.41 5.45
CA GLY A 471 -16.69 -6.92 6.71
C GLY A 471 -15.89 -6.50 7.93
N ILE A 472 -16.21 -7.09 9.08
CA ILE A 472 -15.45 -6.91 10.33
C ILE A 472 -14.45 -8.05 10.48
N ARG A 473 -13.20 -7.70 10.80
CA ARG A 473 -12.13 -8.61 11.14
C ARG A 473 -11.85 -8.53 12.64
N LEU A 474 -11.92 -9.66 13.32
CA LEU A 474 -11.58 -9.76 14.73
C LEU A 474 -10.08 -10.00 14.90
N VAL A 475 -9.39 -9.05 15.52
CA VAL A 475 -7.92 -9.07 15.67
C VAL A 475 -7.56 -9.27 17.13
N ALA A 476 -6.87 -10.36 17.45
CA ALA A 476 -6.42 -10.65 18.79
C ALA A 476 -5.25 -9.73 19.20
N LYS A 477 -5.45 -8.93 20.24
CA LYS A 477 -4.41 -8.10 20.88
C LYS A 477 -3.68 -8.88 21.97
N LYS A 478 -4.42 -9.71 22.71
CA LYS A 478 -3.89 -10.59 23.75
C LYS A 478 -4.69 -11.89 23.80
N LEU A 479 -4.02 -13.01 24.03
CA LEU A 479 -4.60 -14.34 24.19
C LEU A 479 -4.08 -14.97 25.50
N ILE A 480 -4.99 -15.55 26.27
CA ILE A 480 -4.68 -16.34 27.46
C ILE A 480 -5.14 -17.77 27.20
N ILE A 481 -4.20 -18.67 26.95
CA ILE A 481 -4.45 -20.07 26.61
C ILE A 481 -4.50 -20.87 27.91
N HIS A 482 -5.60 -21.60 28.14
CA HIS A 482 -5.76 -22.42 29.34
C HIS A 482 -5.14 -23.80 29.08
N ALA A 483 -4.31 -24.26 30.01
CA ALA A 483 -3.56 -25.52 29.91
C ALA A 483 -4.40 -26.76 30.24
#